data_AF-A0A0T6ACE3-F1
#
_entry.id   AF-A0A0T6ACE3-F1
#
_cell.length_a   1.000
_cell.length_b   1.000
_cell.length_c   1.000
_cell.angle_alpha   90.00
_cell.angle_beta   90.00
_cell.angle_gamma   90.00
#
_symmetry.space_group_name_H-M   'P 1'
#
loop_
_entity.id
_entity.type
_entity.pdbx_description
1 polymer ?
#
loop_
_entity_poly.entity_id
_entity_poly.type
_entity_poly.pdbx_seq_one_letter_code
_entity_poly.pdbx_strand_id
1 'polypeptide(L)'
;MKKGSVIFPVLLALAAADTIAAVLMVGATIAFLLVLLPLAYFLFRNRIQKPLLALVQYAHRFHEGSDDTVPASGGRMVRMLSEALQRMTDAIRQRERKLEELAAFNETDPNLMMKVARDGRIVYANRSVERKLHDLGLPPQHYELLLPDDAEKIVEGVLSSKKKNSGVVWELRGRTIDYTTFPLAREETVVFYGVDVTEETADPRVKKAICSTGDKARSRPP
;
A
#
# COMPACT_ATOMS: atom_id res chain seq x y z
N MET A 1 -20.44 98.33 -34.32
CA MET A 1 -21.30 97.27 -34.91
C MET A 1 -20.65 95.91 -34.67
N LYS A 2 -21.49 94.93 -34.29
CA LYS A 2 -21.19 93.58 -33.78
C LYS A 2 -20.22 92.74 -34.65
N LYS A 3 -19.06 92.36 -34.10
CA LYS A 3 -18.24 91.22 -34.56
C LYS A 3 -17.60 90.54 -33.34
N GLY A 4 -18.36 89.71 -32.63
CA GLY A 4 -17.86 89.02 -31.44
C GLY A 4 -18.74 87.87 -30.94
N SER A 5 -19.58 87.29 -31.79
CA SER A 5 -20.64 86.37 -31.33
C SER A 5 -20.58 84.96 -31.93
N VAL A 6 -19.56 84.61 -32.73
CA VAL A 6 -19.55 83.32 -33.47
C VAL A 6 -18.45 82.35 -33.01
N ILE A 7 -17.44 82.82 -32.27
CA ILE A 7 -16.33 81.95 -31.81
C ILE A 7 -16.73 81.14 -30.56
N PHE A 8 -17.54 81.73 -29.68
CA PHE A 8 -18.01 81.09 -28.44
C PHE A 8 -18.86 79.82 -28.65
N PRO A 9 -19.84 79.76 -29.58
CA PRO A 9 -20.62 78.53 -29.80
C PRO A 9 -19.80 77.39 -30.43
N VAL A 10 -18.78 77.71 -31.23
CA VAL A 10 -17.92 76.69 -31.88
C VAL A 10 -17.01 76.02 -30.87
N LEU A 11 -16.45 76.79 -29.93
CA LEU A 11 -15.60 76.26 -28.87
C LEU A 11 -16.38 75.38 -27.87
N LEU A 12 -17.62 75.78 -27.56
CA LEU A 12 -18.55 75.00 -26.71
C LEU A 12 -18.95 73.67 -27.39
N ALA A 13 -19.15 73.69 -28.71
CA ALA A 13 -19.48 72.49 -29.48
C ALA A 13 -18.32 71.48 -29.56
N LEU A 14 -17.06 71.94 -29.66
CA LEU A 14 -15.90 71.05 -29.62
C LEU A 14 -15.72 70.36 -28.26
N ALA A 15 -15.87 71.11 -27.16
CA ALA A 15 -15.75 70.53 -25.82
C ALA A 15 -16.87 69.51 -25.52
N ALA A 16 -18.08 69.74 -26.03
CA ALA A 16 -19.19 68.79 -25.91
C ALA A 16 -18.91 67.48 -26.69
N ALA A 17 -18.30 67.56 -27.88
CA ALA A 17 -17.99 66.38 -28.69
C ALA A 17 -17.03 65.40 -27.99
N ASP A 18 -16.00 65.92 -27.31
CA ASP A 18 -15.04 65.07 -26.58
C ASP A 18 -15.68 64.39 -25.36
N THR A 19 -16.58 65.07 -24.65
CA THR A 19 -17.31 64.45 -23.53
C THR A 19 -18.25 63.34 -23.99
N ILE A 20 -18.92 63.52 -25.14
CA ILE A 20 -19.81 62.50 -25.72
C ILE A 20 -18.99 61.29 -26.17
N ALA A 21 -17.83 61.50 -26.80
CA ALA A 21 -16.94 60.43 -27.22
C ALA A 21 -16.41 59.63 -26.01
N ALA A 22 -16.02 60.30 -24.94
CA ALA A 22 -15.56 59.64 -23.70
C ALA A 22 -16.66 58.79 -23.06
N VAL A 23 -17.89 59.31 -22.97
CA VAL A 23 -19.04 58.57 -22.42
C VAL A 23 -19.37 57.33 -23.27
N LEU A 24 -19.31 57.44 -24.60
CA LEU A 24 -19.52 56.31 -25.51
C LEU A 24 -18.44 55.24 -25.36
N MET A 25 -17.17 55.63 -25.22
CA MET A 25 -16.06 54.69 -25.01
C MET A 25 -16.19 53.94 -23.69
N VAL A 26 -16.51 54.65 -22.59
CA VAL A 26 -16.75 54.02 -21.28
C VAL A 26 -17.94 53.07 -21.37
N GLY A 27 -19.05 53.48 -21.97
CA GLY A 27 -20.22 52.62 -22.20
C GLY A 27 -19.88 51.36 -23.00
N ALA A 28 -19.09 51.48 -24.06
CA ALA A 28 -18.63 50.35 -24.86
C ALA A 28 -17.72 49.40 -24.08
N THR A 29 -16.81 49.92 -23.24
CA THR A 29 -15.96 49.07 -22.39
C THR A 29 -16.76 48.29 -21.35
N ILE A 30 -17.75 48.92 -20.74
CA ILE A 30 -18.64 48.26 -19.76
C ILE A 30 -19.48 47.19 -20.44
N ALA A 31 -20.06 47.49 -21.60
CA ALA A 31 -20.83 46.52 -22.38
C ALA A 31 -19.96 45.33 -22.82
N PHE A 32 -18.73 45.59 -23.26
CA PHE A 32 -17.77 44.55 -23.62
C PHE A 32 -17.42 43.68 -22.41
N LEU A 33 -17.14 44.28 -21.25
CA LEU A 33 -16.82 43.56 -20.02
C LEU A 33 -17.99 42.69 -19.54
N LEU A 34 -19.23 43.18 -19.66
CA LEU A 34 -20.45 42.45 -19.34
C LEU A 34 -20.69 41.22 -20.23
N VAL A 35 -20.14 41.19 -21.44
CA VAL A 35 -20.22 40.03 -22.33
C VAL A 35 -19.03 39.08 -22.12
N LEU A 36 -17.84 39.64 -21.92
CA LEU A 36 -16.61 38.86 -21.80
C LEU A 36 -16.52 38.09 -20.49
N LEU A 37 -16.93 38.69 -19.36
CA LEU A 37 -16.94 38.01 -18.06
C LEU A 37 -17.79 36.74 -18.03
N PRO A 38 -19.08 36.75 -18.42
CA PRO A 38 -19.89 35.54 -18.43
C PRO A 38 -19.42 34.54 -19.48
N LEU A 39 -18.88 34.99 -20.63
CA LEU A 39 -18.29 34.09 -21.62
C LEU A 39 -17.05 33.38 -21.07
N ALA A 40 -16.14 34.12 -20.45
CA ALA A 40 -14.95 33.56 -19.80
C ALA A 40 -15.32 32.63 -18.64
N TYR A 41 -16.30 33.02 -17.81
CA TYR A 41 -16.85 32.19 -16.74
C TYR A 41 -17.49 30.92 -17.29
N PHE A 42 -18.25 31.00 -18.38
CA PHE A 42 -18.87 29.85 -19.04
C PHE A 42 -17.83 28.89 -19.61
N LEU A 43 -16.80 29.41 -20.28
CA LEU A 43 -15.68 28.61 -20.79
C LEU A 43 -14.92 27.94 -19.65
N PHE A 44 -14.64 28.66 -18.56
CA PHE A 44 -13.96 28.13 -17.37
C PHE A 44 -14.79 27.03 -16.69
N ARG A 45 -16.09 27.29 -16.47
CA ARG A 45 -17.04 26.33 -15.90
C ARG A 45 -17.15 25.06 -16.74
N ASN A 46 -17.25 25.19 -18.06
CA ASN A 46 -17.50 24.03 -18.93
C ASN A 46 -16.21 23.25 -19.26
N ARG A 47 -15.03 23.90 -19.33
CA ARG A 47 -13.75 23.22 -19.62
C ARG A 47 -13.01 22.68 -18.41
N ILE A 48 -13.16 23.26 -17.22
CA ILE A 48 -12.30 22.93 -16.07
C ILE A 48 -13.09 22.21 -14.98
N GLN A 49 -14.28 22.69 -14.62
CA GLN A 49 -15.01 22.11 -13.48
C GLN A 49 -15.53 20.70 -13.76
N LYS A 50 -16.10 20.46 -14.95
CA LYS A 50 -16.62 19.13 -15.33
C LYS A 50 -15.56 18.01 -15.29
N PRO A 51 -14.38 18.15 -15.90
CA PRO A 51 -13.37 17.09 -15.86
C PRO A 51 -12.75 16.92 -14.48
N LEU A 52 -12.59 17.98 -13.68
CA LEU A 52 -12.11 17.87 -12.30
C LEU A 52 -13.08 17.08 -11.42
N LEU A 53 -14.38 17.32 -11.58
CA LEU A 53 -15.40 16.60 -10.81
C LEU A 53 -15.46 15.12 -11.20
N ALA A 54 -15.27 14.81 -12.49
CA ALA A 54 -15.13 13.44 -12.97
C ALA A 54 -13.90 12.74 -12.40
N LEU A 55 -12.77 13.45 -12.26
CA LEU A 55 -11.53 12.92 -11.68
C LEU A 55 -11.66 12.64 -10.18
N VAL A 56 -12.31 13.53 -9.44
CA VAL A 56 -12.59 13.34 -8.01
C VAL A 56 -13.57 12.18 -7.78
N GLN A 57 -14.61 12.09 -8.60
CA GLN A 57 -15.55 10.96 -8.52
C GLN A 57 -14.90 9.63 -8.89
N TYR A 58 -13.96 9.62 -9.84
CA TYR A 58 -13.15 8.44 -10.16
C TYR A 58 -12.25 8.04 -8.99
N ALA A 59 -11.53 8.99 -8.38
CA ALA A 59 -10.67 8.72 -7.23
C ALA A 59 -11.48 8.17 -6.05
N HIS A 60 -12.71 8.64 -5.84
CA HIS A 60 -13.54 8.16 -4.74
C HIS A 60 -14.13 6.76 -5.00
N ARG A 61 -14.48 6.44 -6.27
CA ARG A 61 -14.98 5.11 -6.68
C ARG A 61 -13.88 4.06 -6.82
N PHE A 62 -12.62 4.48 -6.94
CA PHE A 62 -11.48 3.56 -6.91
C PHE A 62 -11.35 2.84 -5.56
N HIS A 63 -11.83 3.45 -4.46
CA HIS A 63 -11.88 2.81 -3.16
C HIS A 63 -12.87 1.63 -3.09
N GLU A 64 -13.78 1.51 -4.07
CA GLU A 64 -14.82 0.46 -4.13
C GLU A 64 -14.49 -0.69 -5.09
N GLY A 65 -13.31 -0.69 -5.75
CA GLY A 65 -12.84 -1.84 -6.54
C GLY A 65 -13.43 -2.01 -7.94
N SER A 66 -14.05 -0.98 -8.53
CA SER A 66 -14.58 -1.05 -9.92
C SER A 66 -13.48 -0.82 -10.97
N ASP A 67 -13.43 -1.69 -11.98
CA ASP A 67 -12.34 -1.80 -12.97
C ASP A 67 -12.66 -1.08 -14.31
N ASP A 68 -13.19 0.14 -14.22
CA ASP A 68 -13.67 0.87 -15.41
C ASP A 68 -12.63 1.87 -15.98
N THR A 69 -12.68 2.02 -17.30
CA THR A 69 -11.81 2.89 -18.11
C THR A 69 -12.08 4.39 -17.89
N VAL A 70 -11.01 5.18 -17.78
CA VAL A 70 -11.07 6.63 -17.49
C VAL A 70 -11.64 7.42 -18.69
N PRO A 71 -12.57 8.38 -18.48
CA PRO A 71 -13.05 9.25 -19.55
C PRO A 71 -11.95 10.20 -20.02
N ALA A 72 -11.43 9.96 -21.23
CA ALA A 72 -10.36 10.73 -21.87
C ALA A 72 -10.83 12.12 -22.40
N SER A 73 -11.48 12.94 -21.57
CA SER A 73 -11.92 14.28 -21.98
C SER A 73 -11.34 15.37 -21.07
N GLY A 74 -10.17 15.88 -21.47
CA GLY A 74 -9.49 17.01 -20.83
C GLY A 74 -8.22 17.38 -21.62
N GLY A 75 -7.83 18.65 -21.61
CA GLY A 75 -6.65 19.15 -22.35
C GLY A 75 -5.36 18.40 -22.01
N ARG A 76 -4.28 18.64 -22.79
CA ARG A 76 -2.98 17.90 -22.74
C ARG A 76 -2.47 17.63 -21.31
N MET A 77 -2.66 18.57 -20.40
CA MET A 77 -2.25 18.49 -19.00
C MET A 77 -3.09 17.51 -18.16
N VAL A 78 -4.40 17.41 -18.40
CA VAL A 78 -5.31 16.45 -17.75
C VAL A 78 -5.03 15.02 -18.20
N ARG A 79 -4.68 14.84 -19.48
CA ARG A 79 -4.19 13.53 -19.98
C ARG A 79 -2.90 13.09 -19.31
N MET A 80 -1.92 13.99 -19.14
CA MET A 80 -0.67 13.65 -18.46
C MET A 80 -0.91 13.27 -17.00
N LEU A 81 -1.80 13.97 -16.29
CA LEU A 81 -2.16 13.62 -14.92
C LEU A 81 -2.89 12.27 -14.85
N SER A 82 -3.83 12.02 -15.77
CA SER A 82 -4.53 10.75 -15.87
C SER A 82 -3.57 9.59 -16.16
N GLU A 83 -2.63 9.77 -17.08
CA GLU A 83 -1.62 8.75 -17.42
C GLU A 83 -0.65 8.51 -16.25
N ALA A 84 -0.24 9.56 -15.53
CA ALA A 84 0.61 9.43 -14.34
C ALA A 84 -0.11 8.73 -13.19
N LEU A 85 -1.38 9.08 -12.95
CA LEU A 85 -2.22 8.43 -11.95
C LEU A 85 -2.43 6.95 -12.28
N GLN A 86 -2.76 6.64 -13.55
CA GLN A 86 -2.91 5.26 -14.01
C GLN A 86 -1.65 4.43 -13.77
N ARG A 87 -0.47 4.97 -14.11
CA ARG A 87 0.82 4.28 -13.88
C ARG A 87 1.09 4.02 -12.40
N MET A 88 0.76 4.98 -11.54
CA MET A 88 0.93 4.82 -10.09
C MET A 88 -0.02 3.74 -9.56
N THR A 89 -1.28 3.76 -10.00
CA THR A 89 -2.29 2.76 -9.62
C THR A 89 -1.90 1.35 -10.04
N ASP A 90 -1.45 1.17 -11.28
CA ASP A 90 -1.02 -0.15 -11.78
C ASP A 90 0.20 -0.66 -11.00
N ALA A 91 1.13 0.24 -10.65
CA ALA A 91 2.29 -0.11 -9.84
C ALA A 91 1.90 -0.53 -8.41
N ILE A 92 0.89 0.11 -7.80
CA ILE A 92 0.37 -0.27 -6.48
C ILE A 92 -0.29 -1.65 -6.56
N ARG A 93 -1.20 -1.86 -7.53
CA ARG A 93 -1.87 -3.15 -7.75
C ARG A 93 -0.89 -4.30 -7.98
N GLN A 94 0.17 -4.07 -8.76
CA GLN A 94 1.21 -5.08 -8.97
C GLN A 94 2.00 -5.40 -7.70
N ARG A 95 2.19 -4.43 -6.80
CA ARG A 95 2.85 -4.67 -5.50
C ARG A 95 1.93 -5.44 -4.57
N GLU A 96 0.64 -5.07 -4.50
CA GLU A 96 -0.35 -5.76 -3.68
C GLU A 96 -0.53 -7.22 -4.11
N ARG A 97 -0.71 -7.49 -5.41
CA ARG A 97 -0.81 -8.88 -5.91
C ARG A 97 0.40 -9.73 -5.57
N LYS A 98 1.61 -9.16 -5.65
CA LYS A 98 2.83 -9.87 -5.26
C LYS A 98 2.88 -10.15 -3.75
N LEU A 99 2.37 -9.24 -2.93
CA LEU A 99 2.28 -9.45 -1.48
C LEU A 99 1.23 -10.54 -1.15
N GLU A 100 0.08 -10.52 -1.83
CA GLU A 100 -0.98 -11.52 -1.68
C GLU A 100 -0.53 -12.92 -2.14
N GLU A 101 0.17 -13.01 -3.28
CA GLU A 101 0.72 -14.27 -3.80
C GLU A 101 1.77 -14.87 -2.85
N LEU A 102 2.62 -14.03 -2.25
CA LEU A 102 3.59 -14.45 -1.23
C LEU A 102 2.92 -14.88 0.08
N ALA A 103 1.82 -14.24 0.48
CA ALA A 103 1.05 -14.64 1.66
C ALA A 103 0.32 -15.98 1.43
N ALA A 104 -0.34 -16.13 0.27
CA ALA A 104 -1.09 -17.32 -0.10
C ALA A 104 -0.22 -18.58 -0.19
N PHE A 105 1.02 -18.47 -0.69
CA PHE A 105 1.95 -19.59 -0.75
C PHE A 105 2.25 -20.17 0.64
N ASN A 106 2.46 -19.31 1.64
CA ASN A 106 2.76 -19.74 3.01
C ASN A 106 1.56 -20.37 3.72
N GLU A 107 0.33 -20.02 3.34
CA GLU A 107 -0.90 -20.58 3.93
C GLU A 107 -1.20 -22.01 3.46
N THR A 108 -0.79 -22.36 2.23
CA THR A 108 -1.01 -23.70 1.65
C THR A 108 0.11 -24.69 1.95
N ASP A 109 1.27 -24.24 2.44
CA ASP A 109 2.39 -25.13 2.79
C ASP A 109 1.93 -26.15 3.84
N PRO A 110 2.02 -27.48 3.58
CA PRO A 110 1.63 -28.50 4.56
C PRO A 110 2.48 -28.47 5.84
N ASN A 111 3.66 -27.85 5.81
CA ASN A 111 4.54 -27.76 6.95
C ASN A 111 4.16 -26.60 7.89
N LEU A 112 4.58 -26.74 9.15
CA LEU A 112 4.31 -25.77 10.20
C LEU A 112 5.19 -24.56 9.99
N MET A 113 4.60 -23.37 9.91
CA MET A 113 5.37 -22.14 9.76
C MET A 113 4.90 -21.13 10.79
N MET A 114 5.81 -20.72 11.66
CA MET A 114 5.56 -19.70 12.68
C MET A 114 6.65 -18.64 12.64
N LYS A 115 6.26 -17.38 12.82
CA LYS A 115 7.19 -16.26 12.95
C LYS A 115 7.14 -15.77 14.38
N VAL A 116 8.29 -15.75 15.04
CA VAL A 116 8.44 -15.41 16.45
C VAL A 116 9.30 -14.16 16.55
N ALA A 117 8.83 -13.18 17.31
CA ALA A 117 9.60 -11.97 17.61
C ALA A 117 10.65 -12.24 18.68
N ARG A 118 11.62 -11.33 18.83
CA ARG A 118 12.69 -11.41 19.84
C ARG A 118 12.17 -11.64 21.26
N ASP A 119 10.98 -11.13 21.58
CA ASP A 119 10.28 -11.27 22.87
C ASP A 119 9.60 -12.64 23.06
N GLY A 120 9.78 -13.58 22.13
CA GLY A 120 9.14 -14.90 22.17
C GLY A 120 7.69 -14.91 21.68
N ARG A 121 7.12 -13.76 21.32
CA ARG A 121 5.73 -13.67 20.85
C ARG A 121 5.59 -14.13 19.41
N ILE A 122 4.56 -14.93 19.14
CA ILE A 122 4.23 -15.39 17.79
C ILE A 122 3.50 -14.26 17.05
N VAL A 123 4.11 -13.77 15.97
CA VAL A 123 3.59 -12.67 15.13
C VAL A 123 2.79 -13.22 13.95
N TYR A 124 3.08 -14.45 13.52
CA TYR A 124 2.39 -15.11 12.41
C TYR A 124 2.46 -16.62 12.59
N ALA A 125 1.39 -17.32 12.21
CA ALA A 125 1.34 -18.76 12.10
C ALA A 125 0.52 -19.11 10.85
N ASN A 126 0.98 -20.07 10.05
CA ASN A 126 0.23 -20.51 8.88
C ASN A 126 -0.93 -21.47 9.26
N ARG A 127 -1.83 -21.71 8.32
CA ARG A 127 -3.02 -22.58 8.51
C ARG A 127 -2.67 -24.01 8.91
N SER A 128 -1.47 -24.48 8.60
CA SER A 128 -0.99 -25.82 8.99
C SER A 128 -0.74 -25.91 10.48
N VAL A 129 -0.31 -24.83 11.14
CA VAL A 129 -0.18 -24.74 12.60
C VAL A 129 -1.55 -24.88 13.28
N GLU A 130 -2.57 -24.18 12.78
CA GLU A 130 -3.93 -24.27 13.31
C GLU A 130 -4.52 -25.67 13.18
N ARG A 131 -4.38 -26.29 11.99
CA ARG A 131 -4.79 -27.67 11.76
C ARG A 131 -4.08 -28.62 12.73
N LYS A 132 -2.77 -28.42 12.94
CA LYS A 132 -2.00 -29.26 13.85
C LYS A 132 -2.42 -29.15 15.30
N LEU A 133 -2.72 -27.94 15.79
CA LEU A 133 -3.28 -27.75 17.12
C LEU A 133 -4.59 -28.50 17.28
N HIS A 134 -5.48 -28.40 16.28
CA HIS A 134 -6.75 -29.10 16.28
C HIS A 134 -6.56 -30.63 16.29
N ASP A 135 -5.68 -31.17 15.44
CA ASP A 135 -5.38 -32.61 15.37
C ASP A 135 -4.82 -33.15 16.69
N LEU A 136 -4.08 -32.33 17.43
CA LEU A 136 -3.54 -32.68 18.74
C LEU A 136 -4.54 -32.47 19.88
N GLY A 137 -5.75 -31.96 19.61
CA GLY A 137 -6.74 -31.62 20.63
C GLY A 137 -6.25 -30.52 21.57
N LEU A 138 -5.49 -29.56 21.04
CA LEU A 138 -5.02 -28.38 21.75
C LEU A 138 -5.94 -27.18 21.45
N PRO A 139 -6.06 -26.22 22.37
CA PRO A 139 -6.93 -25.09 22.14
C PRO A 139 -6.43 -24.26 20.94
N PRO A 140 -7.31 -23.89 19.99
CA PRO A 140 -6.96 -22.93 18.95
C PRO A 140 -6.57 -21.63 19.66
N GLN A 141 -5.48 -20.98 19.23
CA GLN A 141 -4.81 -19.80 19.84
C GLN A 141 -3.61 -20.11 20.75
N HIS A 142 -3.40 -21.36 21.20
CA HIS A 142 -2.21 -21.71 22.01
C HIS A 142 -1.06 -22.22 21.13
N TYR A 143 -0.65 -21.38 20.16
CA TYR A 143 0.42 -21.71 19.20
C TYR A 143 1.77 -21.98 19.88
N GLU A 144 1.99 -21.36 21.05
CA GLU A 144 3.17 -21.52 21.89
C GLU A 144 3.45 -22.99 22.26
N LEU A 145 2.40 -23.81 22.39
CA LEU A 145 2.53 -25.22 22.74
C LEU A 145 3.21 -26.07 21.65
N LEU A 146 3.17 -25.60 20.40
CA LEU A 146 3.86 -26.26 19.29
C LEU A 146 5.34 -25.88 19.22
N LEU A 147 5.74 -24.78 19.86
CA LEU A 147 7.15 -24.39 19.93
C LEU A 147 7.87 -25.18 21.04
N PRO A 148 9.19 -25.37 20.91
CA PRO A 148 10.01 -25.88 22.00
C PRO A 148 9.95 -24.96 23.24
N ASP A 149 10.02 -25.55 24.44
CA ASP A 149 10.07 -24.77 25.69
C ASP A 149 11.24 -23.77 25.75
N ASP A 150 12.33 -24.04 25.01
CA ASP A 150 13.52 -23.19 24.88
C ASP A 150 13.47 -22.24 23.68
N ALA A 151 12.30 -22.00 23.07
CA ALA A 151 12.13 -21.18 21.88
C ALA A 151 12.71 -19.76 22.02
N GLU A 152 12.51 -19.08 23.16
CA GLU A 152 13.05 -17.73 23.39
C GLU A 152 14.58 -17.70 23.32
N LYS A 153 15.24 -18.69 23.97
CA LYS A 153 16.71 -18.84 23.92
C LYS A 153 17.20 -19.17 22.51
N ILE A 154 16.44 -19.98 21.77
CA ILE A 154 16.75 -20.30 20.38
C ILE A 154 16.66 -19.04 19.51
N VAL A 155 15.61 -18.24 19.69
CA VAL A 155 15.42 -16.96 18.98
C VAL A 155 16.59 -16.02 19.24
N GLU A 156 16.97 -15.84 20.50
CA GLU A 156 18.07 -14.97 20.89
C GLU A 156 19.42 -15.44 20.27
N GLY A 157 19.69 -16.75 20.32
CA GLY A 157 20.89 -17.34 19.73
C GLY A 157 20.94 -17.21 18.19
N VAL A 158 19.80 -17.39 17.51
CA VAL A 158 19.69 -17.30 16.05
C VAL A 158 19.81 -15.85 15.57
N LEU A 159 19.17 -14.90 16.26
CA LEU A 159 19.30 -13.47 15.96
C LEU A 159 20.73 -12.95 16.19
N SER A 160 21.37 -13.40 17.27
CA SER A 160 22.75 -12.98 17.62
C SER A 160 23.78 -13.56 16.66
N SER A 161 23.62 -14.83 16.26
CA SER A 161 24.55 -15.49 15.32
C SER A 161 24.30 -15.10 13.85
N LYS A 162 23.10 -14.61 13.51
CA LYS A 162 22.61 -14.36 12.14
C LYS A 162 22.72 -15.58 11.21
N LYS A 163 22.84 -16.78 11.76
CA LYS A 163 22.93 -18.04 11.02
C LYS A 163 21.66 -18.86 11.24
N LYS A 164 21.26 -19.62 10.23
CA LYS A 164 20.18 -20.60 10.38
C LYS A 164 20.59 -21.68 11.37
N ASN A 165 19.65 -22.15 12.18
CA ASN A 165 19.84 -23.29 13.07
C ASN A 165 18.83 -24.38 12.72
N SER A 166 19.32 -25.59 12.42
CA SER A 166 18.54 -26.74 11.95
C SER A 166 18.68 -27.91 12.92
N GLY A 167 17.66 -28.75 13.04
CA GLY A 167 17.69 -29.93 13.91
C GLY A 167 17.19 -29.66 15.32
N VAL A 168 16.31 -28.66 15.49
CA VAL A 168 15.61 -28.44 16.75
C VAL A 168 14.42 -29.39 16.78
N VAL A 169 14.61 -30.55 17.40
CA VAL A 169 13.57 -31.59 17.48
C VAL A 169 12.70 -31.33 18.70
N TRP A 170 11.39 -31.28 18.49
CA TRP A 170 10.39 -31.12 19.53
C TRP A 170 9.40 -32.28 19.50
N GLU A 171 9.27 -32.98 20.64
CA GLU A 171 8.31 -34.07 20.78
C GLU A 171 7.10 -33.59 21.59
N LEU A 172 5.92 -33.59 20.97
CA LEU A 172 4.68 -33.15 21.60
C LEU A 172 3.58 -34.19 21.39
N ARG A 173 3.02 -34.70 22.50
CA ARG A 173 1.93 -35.71 22.50
C ARG A 173 2.19 -36.90 21.55
N GLY A 174 3.42 -37.39 21.50
CA GLY A 174 3.82 -38.51 20.64
C GLY A 174 4.02 -38.17 19.16
N ARG A 175 4.09 -36.87 18.82
CA ARG A 175 4.52 -36.38 17.50
C ARG A 175 5.90 -35.77 17.58
N THR A 176 6.75 -36.06 16.60
CA THR A 176 8.10 -35.49 16.48
C THR A 176 8.10 -34.43 15.40
N ILE A 177 8.38 -33.18 15.77
CA ILE A 177 8.50 -32.06 14.84
C ILE A 177 9.98 -31.66 14.76
N ASP A 178 10.55 -31.64 13.56
CA ASP A 178 11.88 -31.09 13.32
C ASP A 178 11.77 -29.65 12.86
N TYR A 179 12.32 -28.72 13.65
CA TYR A 179 12.34 -27.30 13.36
C TYR A 179 13.66 -26.85 12.73
N THR A 180 13.52 -26.13 11.63
CA THR A 180 14.58 -25.29 11.06
C THR A 180 14.23 -23.83 11.28
N THR A 181 15.19 -23.06 11.78
CA THR A 181 15.01 -21.65 12.14
C THR A 181 15.82 -20.72 11.25
N PHE A 182 15.19 -19.62 10.82
CA PHE A 182 15.80 -18.63 9.93
C PHE A 182 15.70 -17.21 10.54
N PRO A 183 16.82 -16.49 10.71
CA PRO A 183 16.78 -15.12 11.24
C PRO A 183 16.34 -14.11 10.17
N LEU A 184 15.38 -13.24 10.52
CA LEU A 184 15.01 -12.06 9.75
C LEU A 184 15.52 -10.82 10.49
N ALA A 185 16.82 -10.55 10.32
CA ALA A 185 17.54 -9.52 11.10
C ALA A 185 16.98 -8.09 10.97
N ARG A 186 16.31 -7.76 9.85
CA ARG A 186 15.68 -6.44 9.66
C ARG A 186 14.43 -6.23 10.50
N GLU A 187 13.77 -7.31 10.87
CA GLU A 187 12.47 -7.31 11.55
C GLU A 187 12.58 -7.84 12.98
N GLU A 188 13.80 -8.13 13.45
CA GLU A 188 14.09 -8.75 14.76
C GLU A 188 13.22 -9.97 15.06
N THR A 189 12.95 -10.77 14.02
CA THR A 189 12.10 -11.96 14.10
C THR A 189 12.84 -13.19 13.58
N VAL A 190 12.37 -14.37 14.00
CA VAL A 190 12.86 -15.67 13.55
C VAL A 190 11.69 -16.47 13.02
N VAL A 191 11.86 -17.09 11.86
CA VAL A 191 10.88 -18.02 11.30
C VAL A 191 11.25 -19.44 11.74
N PHE A 192 10.30 -20.11 12.38
CA PHE A 192 10.33 -21.54 12.69
C PHE A 192 9.58 -22.28 11.59
N TYR A 193 10.30 -23.15 10.89
CA TYR A 193 9.78 -24.07 9.89
C TYR A 193 9.81 -25.48 10.45
N GLY A 194 8.65 -26.03 10.80
CA GLY A 194 8.50 -27.34 11.42
C GLY A 194 7.97 -28.39 10.44
N VAL A 195 8.67 -29.52 10.35
CA VAL A 195 8.23 -30.69 9.59
C VAL A 195 7.85 -31.79 10.57
N ASP A 196 6.67 -32.37 10.43
CA ASP A 196 6.29 -33.55 11.21
C ASP A 196 7.01 -34.78 10.66
N VAL A 197 7.95 -35.30 11.44
CA VAL A 197 8.77 -36.48 11.12
C VAL A 197 8.37 -37.70 11.95
N THR A 198 7.17 -37.70 12.55
CA THR A 198 6.70 -38.79 13.42
C THR A 198 6.78 -40.16 12.73
N GLU A 199 6.37 -40.24 11.46
CA GLU A 199 6.40 -41.50 10.70
C GLU A 199 7.85 -41.94 10.38
N GLU A 200 8.76 -40.99 10.18
CA GLU A 200 10.17 -41.25 9.86
C GLU A 200 11.01 -41.59 11.11
N THR A 201 10.61 -41.07 12.28
CA THR A 201 11.23 -41.37 13.58
C THR A 201 10.73 -42.65 14.25
N ALA A 202 9.77 -43.36 13.64
CA ALA A 202 9.33 -44.68 14.10
C ALA A 202 10.43 -45.76 13.96
N ASP A 203 11.43 -45.55 13.10
CA ASP A 203 12.64 -46.38 13.03
C ASP A 203 13.65 -45.96 14.13
N PRO A 204 13.99 -46.86 15.08
CA PRO A 204 14.94 -46.56 16.16
C PRO A 204 16.33 -46.13 15.67
N ARG A 205 16.72 -46.45 14.43
CA ARG A 205 18.00 -46.03 13.83
C ARG A 205 18.00 -44.56 13.45
N VAL A 206 16.86 -44.06 12.95
CA VAL A 206 16.66 -42.66 12.57
C VAL A 206 16.56 -41.77 13.81
N LYS A 207 15.88 -42.25 14.86
CA LYS A 207 15.76 -41.56 16.16
C LYS A 207 17.13 -41.22 16.78
N LYS A 208 18.12 -42.11 16.64
CA LYS A 208 19.50 -41.90 17.13
C LYS A 208 20.29 -40.89 16.28
N ALA A 209 20.04 -40.83 14.97
CA ALA A 209 20.72 -39.90 14.06
C ALA A 209 20.20 -38.46 14.24
N ILE A 210 18.89 -38.29 14.42
CA ILE A 210 18.27 -36.97 14.60
C ILE A 210 18.61 -36.41 16.00
N CYS A 211 18.50 -37.20 17.07
CA CYS A 211 18.93 -36.76 18.41
C CYS A 211 20.42 -36.44 18.49
N SER A 212 21.30 -37.22 17.85
CA SER A 212 22.75 -36.95 17.85
C SER A 212 23.16 -35.72 17.03
N THR A 213 22.32 -35.30 16.07
CA THR A 213 22.53 -34.07 15.29
C THR A 213 22.04 -32.84 16.04
N GLY A 214 20.90 -32.94 16.73
CA GLY A 214 20.40 -31.87 17.62
C GLY A 214 21.34 -31.59 18.81
N ASP A 215 21.98 -32.63 19.37
CA ASP A 215 22.91 -32.48 20.49
C ASP A 215 24.29 -31.92 20.07
N LYS A 216 24.72 -32.16 18.83
CA LYS A 216 25.91 -31.51 18.23
C LYS A 216 25.69 -30.04 17.89
N ALA A 217 24.47 -29.63 17.57
CA ALA A 217 24.14 -28.22 17.40
C ALA A 217 24.10 -27.46 18.75
N ARG A 218 23.79 -28.17 19.84
CA ARG A 218 23.70 -27.64 21.22
C ARG A 218 25.06 -27.52 21.93
N SER A 219 26.11 -28.20 21.44
CA SER A 219 27.41 -28.35 22.12
C SER A 219 28.60 -27.67 21.44
N ARG A 220 28.39 -26.75 20.48
CA ARG A 220 29.46 -25.83 20.03
C ARG A 220 29.40 -24.52 20.84
N PRO A 221 30.32 -24.30 21.80
CA PRO A 221 30.51 -22.95 22.34
C PRO A 221 31.17 -22.05 21.28
N PRO A 222 31.11 -20.71 21.44
CA PRO A 222 31.60 -19.72 20.48
C PRO A 222 33.09 -19.87 20.14
#